data_AF-A0A6B0D2M0-F1
#
_entry.id   AF-A0A6B0D2M0-F1
#
_cell.length_a   1.000
_cell.length_b   1.000
_cell.length_c   1.000
_cell.angle_alpha   90.00
_cell.angle_beta   90.00
_cell.angle_gamma   90.00
#
_symmetry.space_group_name_H-M   'P 1'
#
loop_
_entity.id
_entity.type
_entity.pdbx_description
1 polymer ?
#
loop_
_entity_poly.entity_id
_entity_poly.type
_entity_poly.pdbx_seq_one_letter_code
_entity_poly.pdbx_strand_id
1 'polypeptide(L)'
;NLVMLCGCQGVNGGGWAHYVGQEKCRPIEGWSTVAFAKDWQGPPRLQNGTSWFYFATDQWKYEESNVDRLKSPLAKTEDLKHQHPADYNVLAARLGWLPSYPQFNKNSLLFAEEAKDEGIESNEAILKRAINEVKSKQTQFAIEDPDLKKNHPKSLFIWRSNLISSSAKGQEYFMKHLLGTKSRLLATPNEDEKPEEITWREETTGKLDLVVSLDFRMTATPLYSDIVLPAATWYEKHDLSSTDMHPYVHPFNPAIDPLWESRSDWDIYKTLAKAFSEMAKDYLPGTFKDVVTTPLSHDTKQEISTPYGVVKDWSKGEIEAVPGRTMPNFAIVERDYTKIYDKYVTLGPVLEKGKVGAHGVSFGVSEQYEELKSMLGTWSDTNDDSVRANRPRIDTARNVADAILSISSATNGKLSQKSYEDLEEQTGMPLKDISSERAAEKISFLNITSQPREV
;
A
#
# COMPACT_ATOMS: atom_id res chain seq x y z
N ASN A 1 -20.62 -20.07 10.80
CA ASN A 1 -21.35 -20.88 11.81
C ASN A 1 -21.34 -22.37 11.52
N LEU A 2 -21.89 -22.88 10.40
CA LEU A 2 -22.01 -24.33 10.15
C LEU A 2 -20.69 -25.11 10.28
N VAL A 3 -19.60 -24.63 9.65
CA VAL A 3 -18.28 -25.28 9.73
C VAL A 3 -17.68 -25.31 11.14
N MET A 4 -18.06 -24.36 12.00
CA MET A 4 -17.65 -24.34 13.40
C MET A 4 -18.51 -25.31 14.23
N LEU A 5 -19.83 -25.32 14.01
CA LEU A 5 -20.77 -26.21 14.72
C LEU A 5 -20.48 -27.69 14.47
N CYS A 6 -19.98 -28.02 13.28
CA CYS A 6 -19.61 -29.39 12.90
C CYS A 6 -18.12 -29.71 13.14
N GLY A 7 -17.33 -28.79 13.73
CA GLY A 7 -15.90 -29.01 13.99
C GLY A 7 -15.06 -29.22 12.73
N CYS A 8 -15.49 -28.66 11.58
CA CYS A 8 -14.81 -28.84 10.30
C CYS A 8 -13.63 -27.87 10.10
N GLN A 9 -13.65 -26.71 10.76
CA GLN A 9 -12.60 -25.70 10.60
C GLN A 9 -11.26 -26.21 11.17
N GLY A 10 -10.20 -26.17 10.36
CA GLY A 10 -8.86 -26.62 10.76
C GLY A 10 -8.60 -28.13 10.62
N VAL A 11 -9.54 -28.88 10.04
CA VAL A 11 -9.41 -30.34 9.80
C VAL A 11 -9.31 -30.61 8.31
N ASN A 12 -8.36 -31.47 7.89
CA ASN A 12 -8.21 -31.85 6.48
C ASN A 12 -9.50 -32.48 5.94
N GLY A 13 -9.97 -32.00 4.78
CA GLY A 13 -11.24 -32.41 4.17
C GLY A 13 -12.47 -31.61 4.64
N GLY A 14 -12.32 -30.64 5.55
CA GLY A 14 -13.40 -29.77 6.04
C GLY A 14 -12.98 -28.32 6.22
N GLY A 15 -13.97 -27.44 6.40
CA GLY A 15 -13.75 -26.02 6.75
C GLY A 15 -14.38 -25.05 5.76
N TRP A 16 -14.08 -23.75 5.95
CA TRP A 16 -14.51 -22.70 5.03
C TRP A 16 -13.51 -22.55 3.87
N ALA A 17 -13.89 -23.07 2.71
CA ALA A 17 -13.10 -23.01 1.48
C ALA A 17 -13.54 -21.83 0.61
N HIS A 18 -13.04 -20.63 0.94
CA HIS A 18 -13.35 -19.41 0.19
C HIS A 18 -12.41 -19.21 -0.98
N TYR A 19 -12.98 -19.00 -2.17
CA TYR A 19 -12.21 -18.75 -3.39
C TYR A 19 -12.80 -17.56 -4.13
N VAL A 20 -11.95 -16.56 -4.39
CA VAL A 20 -12.29 -15.33 -5.12
C VAL A 20 -11.22 -15.04 -6.18
N GLY A 21 -10.43 -13.97 -6.01
CA GLY A 21 -9.20 -13.74 -6.75
C GLY A 21 -8.00 -14.48 -6.17
N GLN A 22 -6.87 -14.39 -6.87
CA GLN A 22 -5.59 -14.96 -6.46
C GLN A 22 -4.90 -14.03 -5.45
N GLU A 23 -5.32 -14.11 -4.19
CA GLU A 23 -4.88 -13.18 -3.14
C GLU A 23 -3.61 -13.65 -2.40
N LYS A 24 -3.42 -14.97 -2.29
CA LYS A 24 -2.29 -15.54 -1.53
C LYS A 24 -0.96 -15.46 -2.26
N CYS A 25 -0.28 -14.32 -2.08
CA CYS A 25 1.15 -14.18 -2.32
C CYS A 25 1.92 -14.93 -1.22
N ARG A 26 2.47 -16.10 -1.54
CA ARG A 26 3.11 -16.97 -0.54
C ARG A 26 4.37 -16.34 0.07
N PRO A 27 5.33 -15.80 -0.72
CA PRO A 27 6.52 -15.16 -0.17
C PRO A 27 6.26 -13.68 0.24
N ILE A 28 5.26 -13.45 1.10
CA ILE A 28 4.67 -12.13 1.36
C ILE A 28 5.64 -11.14 2.01
N GLU A 29 6.53 -11.59 2.91
CA GLU A 29 7.46 -10.69 3.60
C GLU A 29 8.48 -10.13 2.61
N GLY A 30 9.02 -11.00 1.75
CA GLY A 30 9.94 -10.61 0.70
C GLY A 30 9.28 -9.71 -0.35
N TRP A 31 8.11 -10.11 -0.85
CA TRP A 31 7.35 -9.31 -1.81
C TRP A 31 7.01 -7.93 -1.26
N SER A 32 6.43 -7.85 -0.06
CA SER A 32 5.98 -6.56 0.51
C SER A 32 7.15 -5.65 0.89
N THR A 33 8.33 -6.23 1.13
CA THR A 33 9.55 -5.46 1.40
C THR A 33 9.97 -4.69 0.15
N VAL A 34 10.07 -5.36 -0.99
CA VAL A 34 10.45 -4.73 -2.26
C VAL A 34 9.31 -3.85 -2.81
N ALA A 35 8.08 -4.35 -2.84
CA ALA A 35 6.93 -3.67 -3.44
C ALA A 35 6.62 -2.31 -2.80
N PHE A 36 6.92 -2.16 -1.51
CA PHE A 36 6.64 -0.94 -0.75
C PHE A 36 7.92 -0.21 -0.29
N ALA A 37 9.08 -0.57 -0.85
CA ALA A 37 10.39 0.00 -0.55
C ALA A 37 10.76 0.01 0.96
N LYS A 38 10.28 -1.00 1.71
CA LYS A 38 10.52 -1.12 3.17
C LYS A 38 11.98 -1.41 3.51
N ASP A 39 12.73 -1.91 2.53
CA ASP A 39 14.19 -2.06 2.58
C ASP A 39 14.93 -0.71 2.61
N TRP A 40 14.27 0.39 2.20
CA TRP A 40 14.83 1.73 2.22
C TRP A 40 14.25 2.63 3.28
N GLN A 41 12.92 2.63 3.40
CA GLN A 41 12.21 3.63 4.19
C GLN A 41 10.77 3.20 4.47
N GLY A 42 10.19 3.77 5.51
CA GLY A 42 8.79 3.54 5.84
C GLY A 42 8.26 4.57 6.83
N PRO A 43 6.94 4.63 7.01
CA PRO A 43 5.94 3.76 6.39
C PRO A 43 5.57 4.15 4.94
N PRO A 44 5.08 3.20 4.11
CA PRO A 44 4.46 3.51 2.82
C PRO A 44 3.06 4.11 3.01
N ARG A 45 2.49 4.67 1.94
CA ARG A 45 1.09 5.12 1.89
C ARG A 45 0.21 4.05 1.27
N LEU A 46 -0.33 3.16 2.10
CA LEU A 46 -1.36 2.20 1.69
C LEU A 46 -2.73 2.88 1.72
N GLN A 47 -3.63 2.47 0.83
CA GLN A 47 -4.98 3.01 0.76
C GLN A 47 -5.99 1.93 0.38
N ASN A 48 -7.16 1.94 1.01
CA ASN A 48 -8.26 1.03 0.66
C ASN A 48 -9.03 1.57 -0.56
N GLY A 49 -9.05 0.79 -1.64
CA GLY A 49 -9.56 1.23 -2.95
C GLY A 49 -11.02 1.68 -2.94
N THR A 50 -11.90 1.00 -2.20
CA THR A 50 -13.33 1.33 -2.15
C THR A 50 -13.57 2.76 -1.68
N SER A 51 -13.02 3.15 -0.52
CA SER A 51 -13.18 4.52 0.00
C SER A 51 -12.50 5.52 -0.95
N TRP A 52 -11.30 5.22 -1.44
CA TRP A 52 -10.60 6.13 -2.34
C TRP A 52 -11.41 6.45 -3.60
N PHE A 53 -11.94 5.43 -4.29
CA PHE A 53 -12.77 5.66 -5.48
C PHE A 53 -14.13 6.26 -5.14
N TYR A 54 -14.73 5.94 -3.99
CA TYR A 54 -15.99 6.54 -3.55
C TYR A 54 -15.88 8.07 -3.45
N PHE A 55 -14.77 8.58 -2.88
CA PHE A 55 -14.49 10.02 -2.80
C PHE A 55 -13.91 10.61 -4.09
N ALA A 56 -13.00 9.92 -4.77
CA ALA A 56 -12.36 10.43 -5.98
C ALA A 56 -13.32 10.49 -7.18
N THR A 57 -14.44 9.76 -7.14
CA THR A 57 -15.46 9.75 -8.22
C THR A 57 -16.78 10.39 -7.80
N ASP A 58 -16.83 11.07 -6.66
CA ASP A 58 -18.03 11.73 -6.09
C ASP A 58 -19.26 10.85 -5.94
N GLN A 59 -19.12 9.53 -5.93
CA GLN A 59 -20.24 8.61 -5.71
C GLN A 59 -20.97 8.87 -4.39
N TRP A 60 -20.25 9.40 -3.39
CA TRP A 60 -20.81 9.82 -2.12
C TRP A 60 -21.89 10.91 -2.21
N LYS A 61 -21.91 11.71 -3.29
CA LYS A 61 -22.96 12.71 -3.49
C LYS A 61 -24.28 12.13 -4.00
N TYR A 62 -24.29 10.87 -4.41
CA TYR A 62 -25.43 10.22 -5.05
C TYR A 62 -26.02 9.12 -4.16
N GLU A 63 -25.73 9.16 -2.87
CA GLU A 63 -26.23 8.18 -1.91
C GLU A 63 -27.76 8.33 -1.76
N GLU A 64 -28.48 7.22 -1.81
CA GLU A 64 -29.96 7.20 -1.69
C GLU A 64 -30.43 6.57 -0.37
N SER A 65 -29.49 6.14 0.47
CA SER A 65 -29.77 5.45 1.72
C SER A 65 -28.90 5.97 2.87
N ASN A 66 -29.59 6.41 3.92
CA ASN A 66 -28.95 6.69 5.21
C ASN A 66 -28.63 5.41 5.98
N VAL A 67 -27.75 5.57 6.96
CA VAL A 67 -27.29 4.51 7.87
C VAL A 67 -28.41 4.04 8.82
N ASP A 68 -29.44 4.85 9.04
CA ASP A 68 -30.60 4.46 9.85
C ASP A 68 -31.35 3.23 9.33
N ARG A 69 -31.29 2.98 8.01
CA ARG A 69 -31.84 1.76 7.39
C ARG A 69 -31.01 0.50 7.66
N LEU A 70 -29.74 0.65 8.06
CA LEU A 70 -28.81 -0.44 8.34
C LEU A 70 -28.73 -0.78 9.84
N LYS A 71 -29.25 0.09 10.72
CA LYS A 71 -29.15 -0.10 12.18
C LYS A 71 -30.04 -1.24 12.67
N SER A 72 -29.65 -1.84 13.80
CA SER A 72 -30.51 -2.77 14.52
C SER A 72 -31.82 -2.10 14.93
N PRO A 73 -32.99 -2.78 14.88
CA PRO A 73 -34.25 -2.23 15.37
C PRO A 73 -34.22 -1.93 16.89
N LEU A 74 -33.24 -2.45 17.62
CA LEU A 74 -33.01 -2.13 19.04
C LEU A 74 -32.17 -0.86 19.25
N ALA A 75 -31.48 -0.38 18.22
CA ALA A 75 -30.70 0.86 18.29
C ALA A 75 -31.62 2.05 18.05
N LYS A 76 -31.50 3.08 18.90
CA LYS A 76 -32.25 4.32 18.70
C LYS A 76 -31.59 5.14 17.60
N THR A 77 -32.37 5.97 16.90
CA THR A 77 -31.81 6.78 15.80
C THR A 77 -30.85 7.83 16.35
N GLU A 78 -31.10 8.32 17.55
CA GLU A 78 -30.27 9.25 18.31
C GLU A 78 -28.92 8.64 18.72
N ASP A 79 -28.79 7.30 18.68
CA ASP A 79 -27.52 6.61 18.97
C ASP A 79 -26.58 6.61 17.74
N LEU A 80 -27.08 6.96 16.55
CA LEU A 80 -26.25 7.09 15.35
C LEU A 80 -25.41 8.35 15.44
N LYS A 81 -24.11 8.23 15.11
CA LYS A 81 -23.22 9.39 15.04
C LYS A 81 -23.47 10.25 13.80
N HIS A 82 -23.82 9.60 12.69
CA HIS A 82 -24.04 10.25 11.39
C HIS A 82 -25.16 9.54 10.63
N GLN A 83 -25.85 10.27 9.76
CA GLN A 83 -26.83 9.68 8.83
C GLN A 83 -26.17 9.24 7.52
N HIS A 84 -25.23 10.04 7.00
CA HIS A 84 -24.58 9.77 5.74
C HIS A 84 -23.41 8.78 5.90
N PRO A 85 -23.28 7.73 5.06
CA PRO A 85 -22.20 6.75 5.18
C PRO A 85 -20.79 7.32 4.94
N ALA A 86 -20.69 8.40 4.16
CA ALA A 86 -19.41 9.09 3.94
C ALA A 86 -18.84 9.72 5.22
N ASP A 87 -19.69 10.20 6.14
CA ASP A 87 -19.24 10.78 7.42
C ASP A 87 -18.57 9.73 8.30
N TYR A 88 -19.05 8.48 8.27
CA TYR A 88 -18.39 7.37 8.96
C TYR A 88 -16.99 7.07 8.39
N ASN A 89 -16.75 7.32 7.10
CA ASN A 89 -15.40 7.21 6.52
C ASN A 89 -14.48 8.34 7.00
N VAL A 90 -14.99 9.58 7.08
CA VAL A 90 -14.24 10.70 7.67
C VAL A 90 -13.89 10.42 9.12
N LEU A 91 -14.88 9.99 9.92
CA LEU A 91 -14.69 9.57 11.30
C LEU A 91 -13.63 8.47 11.40
N ALA A 92 -13.76 7.40 10.62
CA ALA A 92 -12.81 6.29 10.63
C ALA A 92 -11.39 6.73 10.25
N ALA A 93 -11.24 7.61 9.25
CA ALA A 93 -9.93 8.15 8.88
C ALA A 93 -9.31 8.98 10.00
N ARG A 94 -10.06 9.92 10.62
CA ARG A 94 -9.52 10.77 11.70
C ARG A 94 -9.26 10.03 13.00
N LEU A 95 -9.96 8.92 13.27
CA LEU A 95 -9.68 8.03 14.40
C LEU A 95 -8.55 7.04 14.13
N GLY A 96 -8.01 7.02 12.90
CA GLY A 96 -6.94 6.12 12.50
C GLY A 96 -7.41 4.71 12.19
N TRP A 97 -8.70 4.46 12.00
CA TRP A 97 -9.21 3.13 11.65
C TRP A 97 -9.03 2.80 10.16
N LEU A 98 -9.07 3.81 9.30
CA LEU A 98 -8.85 3.66 7.86
C LEU A 98 -7.72 4.58 7.38
N PRO A 99 -6.95 4.16 6.36
CA PRO A 99 -6.10 5.09 5.65
C PRO A 99 -6.92 6.15 4.90
N SER A 100 -6.28 7.26 4.56
CA SER A 100 -6.87 8.30 3.73
C SER A 100 -5.79 8.94 2.86
N TYR A 101 -6.10 9.13 1.57
CA TYR A 101 -5.19 9.76 0.62
C TYR A 101 -5.97 10.57 -0.43
N PRO A 102 -5.59 11.84 -0.71
CA PRO A 102 -4.56 12.63 -0.02
C PRO A 102 -4.79 12.77 1.49
N GLN A 103 -3.70 12.86 2.28
CA GLN A 103 -3.80 12.80 3.74
C GLN A 103 -4.30 14.10 4.34
N PHE A 104 -3.78 15.22 3.85
CA PHE A 104 -4.06 16.55 4.39
C PHE A 104 -4.47 17.50 3.27
N ASN A 105 -5.14 18.58 3.65
CA ASN A 105 -5.39 19.72 2.75
C ASN A 105 -4.16 20.62 2.52
N LYS A 106 -2.96 20.09 2.77
CA LYS A 106 -1.66 20.76 2.68
C LYS A 106 -0.65 19.75 2.14
N ASN A 107 0.30 20.20 1.34
CA ASN A 107 1.40 19.34 0.89
C ASN A 107 2.20 18.86 2.11
N SER A 108 2.34 17.55 2.28
CA SER A 108 2.95 16.93 3.45
C SER A 108 4.44 17.23 3.62
N LEU A 109 5.12 17.69 2.57
CA LEU A 109 6.52 18.15 2.64
C LEU A 109 6.63 19.53 3.33
N LEU A 110 5.59 20.37 3.21
CA LEU A 110 5.64 21.73 3.73
C LEU A 110 5.63 21.80 5.26
N PHE A 111 5.17 20.75 5.95
CA PHE A 111 5.26 20.70 7.41
C PHE A 111 6.70 20.86 7.91
N ALA A 112 7.66 20.24 7.23
CA ALA A 112 9.06 20.33 7.61
C ALA A 112 9.74 21.58 7.03
N GLU A 113 9.40 21.98 5.80
CA GLU A 113 9.97 23.19 5.20
C GLU A 113 9.57 24.45 5.96
N GLU A 114 8.30 24.60 6.32
CA GLU A 114 7.84 25.74 7.14
C GLU A 114 8.40 25.69 8.57
N ALA A 115 8.62 24.49 9.12
CA ALA A 115 9.28 24.33 10.42
C ALA A 115 10.75 24.76 10.36
N LYS A 116 11.44 24.44 9.26
CA LYS A 116 12.83 24.84 9.03
C LYS A 116 12.97 26.36 8.93
N ASP A 117 12.03 27.06 8.29
CA ASP A 117 12.00 28.53 8.22
C ASP A 117 11.89 29.19 9.60
N GLU A 118 11.33 28.48 10.59
CA GLU A 118 11.23 28.88 12.00
C GLU A 118 12.40 28.38 12.86
N GLY A 119 13.41 27.75 12.26
CA GLY A 119 14.57 27.17 12.96
C GLY A 119 14.29 25.85 13.69
N ILE A 120 13.17 25.17 13.36
CA ILE A 120 12.78 23.88 13.93
C ILE A 120 13.22 22.75 13.00
N GLU A 121 14.25 22.01 13.38
CA GLU A 121 14.79 20.92 12.55
C GLU A 121 14.52 19.51 13.10
N SER A 122 14.21 19.39 14.39
CA SER A 122 14.03 18.08 15.05
C SER A 122 12.77 17.38 14.55
N ASN A 123 12.88 16.08 14.26
CA ASN A 123 11.75 15.28 13.79
C ASN A 123 10.59 15.26 14.80
N GLU A 124 10.91 15.22 16.10
CA GLU A 124 9.92 15.26 17.17
C GLU A 124 9.17 16.59 17.19
N ALA A 125 9.88 17.72 17.02
CA ALA A 125 9.27 19.04 17.03
C ALA A 125 8.38 19.27 15.80
N ILE A 126 8.82 18.83 14.61
CA ILE A 126 8.04 18.88 13.37
C ILE A 126 6.74 18.06 13.52
N LEU A 127 6.84 16.82 14.03
CA LEU A 127 5.66 15.98 14.27
C LEU A 127 4.71 16.60 15.29
N LYS A 128 5.24 17.10 16.41
CA LYS A 128 4.43 17.77 17.44
C LYS A 128 3.67 18.96 16.87
N ARG A 129 4.32 19.77 16.03
CA ARG A 129 3.69 20.88 15.31
C ARG A 129 2.60 20.37 14.37
N ALA A 130 2.90 19.42 13.48
CA ALA A 130 1.93 18.87 12.54
C ALA A 130 0.69 18.29 13.24
N ILE A 131 0.89 17.54 14.34
CA ILE A 131 -0.19 17.01 15.17
C ILE A 131 -1.01 18.15 15.79
N ASN A 132 -0.38 19.20 16.30
CA ASN A 132 -1.08 20.36 16.87
C ASN A 132 -1.86 21.16 15.80
N GLU A 133 -1.32 21.32 14.59
CA GLU A 133 -2.04 21.93 13.47
C GLU A 133 -3.31 21.15 13.12
N VAL A 134 -3.23 19.81 13.10
CA VAL A 134 -4.39 18.93 12.88
C VAL A 134 -5.39 19.00 14.04
N LYS A 135 -4.92 18.94 15.28
CA LYS A 135 -5.78 19.05 16.48
C LYS A 135 -6.52 20.39 16.56
N SER A 136 -5.86 21.47 16.16
CA SER A 136 -6.43 22.83 16.13
C SER A 136 -7.22 23.15 14.86
N LYS A 137 -7.33 22.19 13.92
CA LYS A 137 -7.98 22.34 12.60
C LYS A 137 -7.37 23.41 11.70
N GLN A 138 -6.14 23.87 11.98
CA GLN A 138 -5.37 24.73 11.06
C GLN A 138 -5.04 23.96 9.77
N THR A 139 -4.67 22.69 9.92
CA THR A 139 -4.59 21.71 8.83
C THR A 139 -5.69 20.67 9.04
N GLN A 140 -6.39 20.28 7.99
CA GLN A 140 -7.50 19.31 8.04
C GLN A 140 -7.15 18.05 7.26
N PHE A 141 -7.82 16.93 7.56
CA PHE A 141 -7.71 15.76 6.71
C PHE A 141 -8.34 16.06 5.35
N ALA A 142 -7.71 15.63 4.25
CA ALA A 142 -8.19 15.99 2.91
C ALA A 142 -9.59 15.42 2.60
N ILE A 143 -9.97 14.32 3.27
CA ILE A 143 -11.27 13.66 3.18
C ILE A 143 -12.44 14.51 3.73
N GLU A 144 -12.17 15.53 4.55
CA GLU A 144 -13.18 16.49 5.03
C GLU A 144 -13.62 17.48 3.92
N ASP A 145 -12.85 17.56 2.83
CA ASP A 145 -13.17 18.38 1.66
C ASP A 145 -12.59 17.74 0.37
N PRO A 146 -13.12 16.58 -0.07
CA PRO A 146 -12.54 15.78 -1.16
C PRO A 146 -12.69 16.45 -2.54
N ASP A 147 -13.52 17.49 -2.65
CA ASP A 147 -13.74 18.26 -3.87
C ASP A 147 -12.88 19.50 -3.99
N LEU A 148 -12.20 19.89 -2.93
CA LEU A 148 -11.23 20.96 -3.01
C LEU A 148 -10.10 20.57 -3.96
N LYS A 149 -9.81 21.43 -4.96
CA LYS A 149 -8.88 21.12 -6.04
C LYS A 149 -7.49 20.63 -5.59
N LYS A 150 -6.99 21.13 -4.44
CA LYS A 150 -5.70 20.69 -3.86
C LYS A 150 -5.76 19.31 -3.19
N ASN A 151 -6.96 18.79 -2.92
CA ASN A 151 -7.22 17.46 -2.33
C ASN A 151 -7.53 16.42 -3.42
N HIS A 152 -7.60 16.81 -4.69
CA HIS A 152 -7.81 15.86 -5.78
C HIS A 152 -6.56 15.00 -6.00
N PRO A 153 -6.71 13.70 -6.29
CA PRO A 153 -5.62 12.96 -6.91
C PRO A 153 -5.35 13.54 -8.29
N LYS A 154 -4.07 13.74 -8.64
CA LYS A 154 -3.67 14.38 -9.91
C LYS A 154 -3.10 13.44 -10.94
N SER A 155 -2.49 12.35 -10.52
CA SER A 155 -1.95 11.35 -11.43
C SER A 155 -2.34 9.96 -10.98
N LEU A 156 -2.72 9.14 -11.95
CA LEU A 156 -3.06 7.74 -11.72
C LEU A 156 -2.31 6.85 -12.71
N PHE A 157 -1.49 5.95 -12.17
CA PHE A 157 -0.88 4.87 -12.93
C PHE A 157 -1.76 3.62 -12.82
N ILE A 158 -2.08 3.00 -13.95
CA ILE A 158 -2.91 1.79 -14.01
C ILE A 158 -2.16 0.73 -14.80
N TRP A 159 -1.69 -0.31 -14.11
CA TRP A 159 -1.00 -1.45 -14.73
C TRP A 159 -1.57 -2.74 -14.18
N ARG A 160 -1.52 -3.81 -14.99
CA ARG A 160 -2.08 -5.12 -14.64
C ARG A 160 -3.56 -5.05 -14.22
N SER A 161 -4.29 -4.05 -14.71
CA SER A 161 -5.67 -3.76 -14.34
C SER A 161 -6.42 -3.11 -15.50
N ASN A 162 -7.63 -3.59 -15.77
CA ASN A 162 -8.57 -2.96 -16.68
C ASN A 162 -9.66 -2.23 -15.87
N LEU A 163 -9.23 -1.27 -15.04
CA LEU A 163 -10.06 -0.53 -14.09
C LEU A 163 -11.40 -0.07 -14.67
N ILE A 164 -11.38 0.71 -15.75
CA ILE A 164 -12.55 1.44 -16.26
C ILE A 164 -13.69 0.51 -16.69
N SER A 165 -13.40 -0.67 -17.22
CA SER A 165 -14.43 -1.58 -17.74
C SER A 165 -14.58 -2.90 -16.97
N SER A 166 -13.78 -3.12 -15.93
CA SER A 166 -13.82 -4.37 -15.16
C SER A 166 -14.13 -4.13 -13.69
N SER A 167 -13.29 -3.36 -12.99
CA SER A 167 -13.38 -3.25 -11.53
C SER A 167 -13.98 -1.93 -11.04
N ALA A 168 -14.17 -0.94 -11.90
CA ALA A 168 -14.83 0.34 -11.59
C ALA A 168 -16.34 0.15 -11.40
N LYS A 169 -16.79 0.01 -10.15
CA LYS A 169 -18.21 0.07 -9.81
C LYS A 169 -18.67 1.53 -9.91
N GLY A 170 -19.75 1.77 -10.65
CA GLY A 170 -20.18 3.12 -10.98
C GLY A 170 -19.34 3.75 -12.10
N GLN A 171 -19.10 3.03 -13.20
CA GLN A 171 -18.25 3.48 -14.31
C GLN A 171 -18.57 4.92 -14.77
N GLU A 172 -19.83 5.30 -14.92
CA GLU A 172 -20.21 6.65 -15.37
C GLU A 172 -19.77 7.77 -14.41
N TYR A 173 -19.61 7.47 -13.11
CA TYR A 173 -19.03 8.40 -12.14
C TYR A 173 -17.52 8.56 -12.36
N PHE A 174 -16.80 7.49 -12.72
CA PHE A 174 -15.39 7.58 -13.13
C PHE A 174 -15.27 8.47 -14.38
N MET A 175 -16.11 8.22 -15.39
CA MET A 175 -16.10 8.99 -16.64
C MET A 175 -16.28 10.49 -16.38
N LYS A 176 -17.24 10.84 -15.51
CA LYS A 176 -17.60 12.23 -15.18
C LYS A 176 -16.63 12.91 -14.24
N HIS A 177 -16.46 12.36 -13.04
CA HIS A 177 -15.78 13.04 -11.94
C HIS A 177 -14.27 12.82 -11.98
N LEU A 178 -13.82 11.62 -12.34
CA LEU A 178 -12.40 11.30 -12.33
C LEU A 178 -11.71 11.72 -13.64
N LEU A 179 -12.29 11.34 -14.79
CA LEU A 179 -11.71 11.58 -16.11
C LEU A 179 -12.18 12.88 -16.79
N GLY A 180 -13.34 13.43 -16.39
CA GLY A 180 -13.87 14.66 -17.02
C GLY A 180 -14.34 14.48 -18.46
N THR A 181 -14.70 13.26 -18.84
CA THR A 181 -15.17 12.90 -20.19
C THR A 181 -16.70 12.91 -20.27
N LYS A 182 -17.24 12.65 -21.47
CA LYS A 182 -18.69 12.43 -21.61
C LYS A 182 -19.10 11.20 -20.79
N SER A 183 -20.10 11.37 -19.95
CA SER A 183 -20.79 10.28 -19.25
C SER A 183 -22.26 10.22 -19.66
N ARG A 184 -22.90 9.09 -19.37
CA ARG A 184 -24.36 8.88 -19.46
C ARG A 184 -24.97 8.72 -18.07
N LEU A 185 -24.39 9.39 -17.07
CA LEU A 185 -24.90 9.36 -15.72
C LEU A 185 -26.32 9.97 -15.68
N LEU A 186 -27.31 9.18 -15.27
CA LEU A 186 -28.70 9.61 -15.15
C LEU A 186 -29.04 10.15 -13.76
N ALA A 187 -28.23 9.80 -12.76
CA ALA A 187 -28.42 10.25 -11.39
C ALA A 187 -28.01 11.73 -11.24
N THR A 188 -28.73 12.44 -10.38
CA THR A 188 -28.36 13.77 -9.90
C THR A 188 -27.85 13.65 -8.46
N PRO A 189 -26.94 14.54 -8.01
CA PRO A 189 -26.56 14.58 -6.60
C PRO A 189 -27.79 14.65 -5.69
N ASN A 190 -27.77 13.89 -4.60
CA ASN A 190 -28.81 13.91 -3.59
C ASN A 190 -28.57 15.13 -2.68
N GLU A 191 -29.32 16.19 -2.94
CA GLU A 191 -29.24 17.45 -2.18
C GLU A 191 -29.99 17.39 -0.83
N ASP A 192 -30.84 16.38 -0.64
CA ASP A 192 -31.64 16.21 0.58
C ASP A 192 -30.83 15.52 1.70
N GLU A 193 -29.91 14.62 1.33
CA GLU A 193 -29.12 13.80 2.26
C GLU A 193 -27.64 14.19 2.23
N LYS A 194 -27.33 15.41 2.68
CA LYS A 194 -25.94 15.91 2.72
C LYS A 194 -25.18 15.39 3.94
N PRO A 195 -23.90 15.00 3.78
CA PRO A 195 -23.02 14.71 4.92
C PRO A 195 -22.76 15.96 5.78
N GLU A 196 -22.44 15.73 7.05
CA GLU A 196 -22.13 16.79 8.02
C GLU A 196 -20.62 16.95 8.31
N GLU A 197 -19.81 15.92 8.04
CA GLU A 197 -18.35 15.94 8.25
C GLU A 197 -17.58 16.26 6.95
N ILE A 198 -18.29 16.52 5.85
CA ILE A 198 -17.73 16.80 4.53
C ILE A 198 -18.25 18.12 4.00
N THR A 199 -17.35 18.95 3.47
CA THR A 199 -17.73 20.18 2.76
C THR A 199 -18.43 19.83 1.44
N TRP A 200 -19.73 20.13 1.34
CA TRP A 200 -20.49 20.00 0.09
C TRP A 200 -20.11 21.13 -0.88
N ARG A 201 -19.40 20.79 -1.97
CA ARG A 201 -19.07 21.72 -3.05
C ARG A 201 -19.98 21.51 -4.26
N GLU A 202 -20.08 22.55 -5.07
CA GLU A 202 -20.62 22.46 -6.44
C GLU A 202 -19.92 21.37 -7.25
N GLU A 203 -20.56 20.97 -8.35
CA GLU A 203 -20.10 19.87 -9.18
C GLU A 203 -18.63 20.00 -9.60
N THR A 204 -17.87 18.91 -9.38
CA THR A 204 -16.47 18.81 -9.75
C THR A 204 -16.29 17.71 -10.80
N THR A 205 -15.61 18.02 -11.91
CA THR A 205 -15.33 17.06 -13.00
C THR A 205 -13.85 17.05 -13.34
N GLY A 206 -13.36 15.92 -13.88
CA GLY A 206 -11.96 15.78 -14.32
C GLY A 206 -10.94 16.02 -13.20
N LYS A 207 -11.01 15.25 -12.11
CA LYS A 207 -10.10 15.41 -10.98
C LYS A 207 -8.64 15.06 -11.32
N LEU A 208 -8.42 14.06 -12.20
CA LEU A 208 -7.10 13.66 -12.65
C LEU A 208 -6.55 14.60 -13.74
N ASP A 209 -5.28 14.94 -13.64
CA ASP A 209 -4.54 15.70 -14.64
C ASP A 209 -3.77 14.76 -15.60
N LEU A 210 -3.50 13.51 -15.18
CA LEU A 210 -2.79 12.50 -15.98
C LEU A 210 -3.20 11.07 -15.63
N VAL A 211 -3.56 10.29 -16.65
CA VAL A 211 -3.77 8.84 -16.58
C VAL A 211 -2.75 8.12 -17.45
N VAL A 212 -1.92 7.29 -16.82
CA VAL A 212 -0.93 6.46 -17.50
C VAL A 212 -1.34 5.00 -17.35
N SER A 213 -1.47 4.29 -18.46
CA SER A 213 -1.74 2.85 -18.44
C SER A 213 -0.57 2.04 -18.99
N LEU A 214 -0.33 0.87 -18.40
CA LEU A 214 0.59 -0.14 -18.91
C LEU A 214 -0.24 -1.38 -19.25
N ASP A 215 -0.28 -1.73 -20.53
CA ASP A 215 -1.02 -2.90 -21.01
C ASP A 215 -0.33 -3.45 -22.28
N PHE A 216 -0.43 -4.76 -22.49
CA PHE A 216 0.02 -5.42 -23.71
C PHE A 216 -1.11 -5.49 -24.76
N ARG A 217 -2.35 -5.15 -24.37
CA ARG A 217 -3.49 -5.01 -25.28
C ARG A 217 -4.23 -3.69 -25.06
N MET A 218 -4.81 -3.13 -26.10
CA MET A 218 -5.62 -1.91 -26.01
C MET A 218 -7.01 -2.21 -25.39
N THR A 219 -7.07 -2.30 -24.05
CA THR A 219 -8.33 -2.47 -23.30
C THR A 219 -9.10 -1.15 -23.16
N ALA A 220 -10.24 -1.15 -22.46
CA ALA A 220 -10.98 0.09 -22.23
C ALA A 220 -10.18 1.10 -21.40
N THR A 221 -9.41 0.65 -20.40
CA THR A 221 -8.60 1.57 -19.60
C THR A 221 -7.56 2.33 -20.46
N PRO A 222 -6.69 1.67 -21.26
CA PRO A 222 -5.81 2.35 -22.20
C PRO A 222 -6.53 3.24 -23.21
N LEU A 223 -7.72 2.88 -23.69
CA LEU A 223 -8.51 3.73 -24.60
C LEU A 223 -8.93 5.07 -23.96
N TYR A 224 -9.03 5.13 -22.64
CA TYR A 224 -9.35 6.33 -21.87
C TYR A 224 -8.13 6.92 -21.13
N SER A 225 -6.92 6.41 -21.39
CA SER A 225 -5.70 6.92 -20.76
C SER A 225 -5.04 7.98 -21.65
N ASP A 226 -4.37 8.94 -21.04
CA ASP A 226 -3.60 9.97 -21.76
C ASP A 226 -2.31 9.38 -22.36
N ILE A 227 -1.69 8.45 -21.62
CA ILE A 227 -0.48 7.75 -22.04
C ILE A 227 -0.71 6.24 -21.92
N VAL A 228 -0.34 5.51 -22.97
CA VAL A 228 -0.31 4.05 -23.00
C VAL A 228 1.12 3.60 -23.20
N LEU A 229 1.64 2.83 -22.25
CA LEU A 229 2.98 2.26 -22.29
C LEU A 229 2.88 0.76 -22.64
N PRO A 230 3.56 0.28 -23.70
CA PRO A 230 3.45 -1.11 -24.13
C PRO A 230 4.13 -2.04 -23.11
N ALA A 231 3.33 -2.81 -22.38
CA ALA A 231 3.84 -3.81 -21.44
C ALA A 231 4.20 -5.11 -22.16
N ALA A 232 5.21 -5.82 -21.67
CA ALA A 232 5.54 -7.17 -22.12
C ALA A 232 4.47 -8.16 -21.65
N THR A 233 4.16 -9.15 -22.48
CA THR A 233 3.28 -10.26 -22.12
C THR A 233 3.93 -11.16 -21.06
N TRP A 234 3.17 -12.10 -20.53
CA TRP A 234 3.67 -13.04 -19.52
C TRP A 234 4.73 -14.01 -20.05
N TYR A 235 4.83 -14.17 -21.37
CA TYR A 235 5.83 -15.01 -22.05
C TYR A 235 7.08 -14.25 -22.48
N GLU A 236 7.23 -12.99 -22.08
CA GLU A 236 8.32 -12.10 -22.48
C GLU A 236 9.01 -11.47 -21.26
N LYS A 237 8.71 -11.93 -20.03
CA LYS A 237 9.26 -11.36 -18.80
C LYS A 237 9.51 -12.41 -17.72
N HIS A 238 10.41 -12.04 -16.80
CA HIS A 238 10.64 -12.76 -15.55
C HIS A 238 9.72 -12.22 -14.46
N ASP A 239 9.04 -13.09 -13.72
CA ASP A 239 8.20 -12.73 -12.57
C ASP A 239 7.89 -14.00 -11.73
N LEU A 240 7.20 -13.87 -10.59
CA LEU A 240 6.79 -14.98 -9.72
C LEU A 240 5.26 -15.13 -9.70
N SER A 241 4.79 -16.37 -9.50
CA SER A 241 3.36 -16.67 -9.32
C SER A 241 3.15 -17.69 -8.20
N SER A 242 2.13 -17.44 -7.38
CA SER A 242 1.63 -18.34 -6.33
C SER A 242 0.13 -18.16 -6.15
N THR A 243 -0.57 -19.17 -5.63
CA THR A 243 -2.03 -19.13 -5.41
C THR A 243 -2.43 -19.90 -4.16
N ASP A 244 -3.63 -19.64 -3.67
CA ASP A 244 -4.36 -20.41 -2.67
C ASP A 244 -4.52 -21.89 -3.06
N MET A 245 -4.75 -22.16 -4.35
CA MET A 245 -5.20 -23.46 -4.84
C MET A 245 -4.16 -24.58 -4.70
N HIS A 246 -2.87 -24.26 -4.67
CA HIS A 246 -1.79 -25.23 -4.58
C HIS A 246 -0.56 -24.64 -3.88
N PRO A 247 0.31 -25.46 -3.26
CA PRO A 247 1.42 -24.98 -2.46
C PRO A 247 2.67 -24.60 -3.27
N TYR A 248 2.59 -24.55 -4.60
CA TYR A 248 3.75 -24.24 -5.44
C TYR A 248 3.97 -22.75 -5.69
N VAL A 249 5.24 -22.35 -5.67
CA VAL A 249 5.75 -21.12 -6.32
C VAL A 249 6.41 -21.52 -7.64
N HIS A 250 6.10 -20.77 -8.70
CA HIS A 250 6.64 -20.98 -10.05
C HIS A 250 6.90 -19.64 -10.76
N PRO A 251 7.81 -19.61 -11.74
CA PRO A 251 8.17 -18.37 -12.42
C PRO A 251 7.32 -18.13 -13.67
N PHE A 252 7.29 -16.87 -14.10
CA PHE A 252 7.20 -16.53 -15.51
C PHE A 252 8.62 -16.44 -16.06
N ASN A 253 8.83 -16.98 -17.27
CA ASN A 253 10.11 -16.91 -17.97
C ASN A 253 9.86 -16.43 -19.41
N PRO A 254 10.74 -15.56 -19.95
CA PRO A 254 10.64 -15.14 -21.34
C PRO A 254 10.93 -16.33 -22.27
N ALA A 255 9.99 -16.66 -23.15
CA ALA A 255 10.22 -17.55 -24.28
C ALA A 255 11.00 -16.85 -25.39
N ILE A 256 10.79 -15.54 -25.52
CA ILE A 256 11.48 -14.61 -26.41
C ILE A 256 11.64 -13.25 -25.71
N ASP A 257 12.47 -12.39 -26.27
CA ASP A 257 12.53 -10.99 -25.83
C ASP A 257 11.20 -10.26 -26.10
N PRO A 258 10.84 -9.24 -25.29
CA PRO A 258 9.66 -8.41 -25.55
C PRO A 258 9.61 -7.88 -26.98
N LEU A 259 8.50 -8.14 -27.69
CA LEU A 259 8.34 -7.71 -29.07
C LEU A 259 8.17 -6.20 -29.21
N TRP A 260 8.65 -5.66 -30.33
CA TRP A 260 8.64 -4.23 -30.67
C TRP A 260 9.31 -3.36 -29.59
N GLU A 261 8.60 -2.36 -29.07
CA GLU A 261 9.08 -1.47 -28.01
C GLU A 261 8.51 -1.84 -26.63
N SER A 262 7.87 -3.01 -26.51
CA SER A 262 7.32 -3.45 -25.24
C SER A 262 8.42 -3.73 -24.23
N ARG A 263 8.10 -3.54 -22.94
CA ARG A 263 9.04 -3.76 -21.83
C ARG A 263 8.31 -4.36 -20.63
N SER A 264 9.04 -5.10 -19.79
CA SER A 264 8.47 -5.58 -18.53
C SER A 264 8.00 -4.41 -17.65
N ASP A 265 6.98 -4.62 -16.81
CA ASP A 265 6.49 -3.58 -15.89
C ASP A 265 7.64 -3.03 -15.02
N TRP A 266 8.53 -3.92 -14.57
CA TRP A 266 9.75 -3.56 -13.82
C TRP A 266 10.66 -2.62 -14.61
N ASP A 267 10.94 -2.91 -15.88
CA ASP A 267 11.82 -2.08 -16.70
C ASP A 267 11.18 -0.73 -17.07
N ILE A 268 9.86 -0.70 -17.24
CA ILE A 268 9.11 0.54 -17.45
C ILE A 268 9.24 1.44 -16.21
N TYR A 269 8.93 0.92 -15.02
CA TYR A 269 9.04 1.70 -13.78
C TYR A 269 10.48 2.06 -13.44
N LYS A 270 11.46 1.20 -13.74
CA LYS A 270 12.90 1.53 -13.63
C LYS A 270 13.28 2.72 -14.51
N THR A 271 12.76 2.76 -15.74
CA THR A 271 13.00 3.87 -16.69
C THR A 271 12.34 5.16 -16.20
N LEU A 272 11.10 5.08 -15.71
CA LEU A 272 10.40 6.21 -15.12
C LEU A 272 11.10 6.74 -13.86
N ALA A 273 11.58 5.85 -12.99
CA ALA A 273 12.35 6.19 -11.80
C ALA A 273 13.63 6.94 -12.18
N LYS A 274 14.32 6.53 -13.25
CA LYS A 274 15.50 7.22 -13.78
C LYS A 274 15.17 8.64 -14.25
N ALA A 275 14.17 8.77 -15.11
CA ALA A 275 13.75 10.08 -15.63
C ALA A 275 13.31 11.01 -14.49
N PHE A 276 12.52 10.48 -13.53
CA PHE A 276 12.09 11.24 -12.36
C PHE A 276 13.28 11.71 -11.52
N SER A 277 14.25 10.83 -11.22
CA SER A 277 15.45 11.20 -10.46
C SER A 277 16.33 12.23 -11.17
N GLU A 278 16.39 12.20 -12.51
CA GLU A 278 17.09 13.22 -13.29
C GLU A 278 16.40 14.58 -13.19
N MET A 279 15.09 14.63 -13.38
CA MET A 279 14.29 15.86 -13.23
C MET A 279 14.28 16.39 -11.79
N ALA A 280 14.24 15.50 -10.80
CA ALA A 280 14.21 15.87 -9.39
C ALA A 280 15.43 16.71 -8.97
N LYS A 281 16.56 16.62 -9.68
CA LYS A 281 17.73 17.46 -9.40
C LYS A 281 17.44 18.94 -9.56
N ASP A 282 16.55 19.30 -10.48
CA ASP A 282 16.19 20.69 -10.75
C ASP A 282 14.95 21.13 -9.96
N TYR A 283 13.97 20.23 -9.78
CA TYR A 283 12.67 20.58 -9.21
C TYR A 283 12.46 20.19 -7.74
N LEU A 284 13.16 19.17 -7.25
CA LEU A 284 13.09 18.67 -5.87
C LEU A 284 14.49 18.33 -5.34
N PRO A 285 15.43 19.29 -5.34
CA PRO A 285 16.81 19.04 -4.91
C PRO A 285 16.89 18.78 -3.40
N GLY A 286 17.68 17.78 -3.02
CA GLY A 286 17.99 17.46 -1.63
C GLY A 286 17.02 16.49 -0.96
N THR A 287 17.07 16.47 0.37
CA THR A 287 16.30 15.55 1.21
C THR A 287 15.14 16.29 1.86
N PHE A 288 13.92 15.80 1.62
CA PHE A 288 12.70 16.32 2.22
C PHE A 288 12.23 15.44 3.37
N LYS A 289 11.71 16.05 4.43
CA LYS A 289 11.05 15.36 5.54
C LYS A 289 9.53 15.33 5.30
N ASP A 290 9.03 14.18 4.88
CA ASP A 290 7.62 13.98 4.55
C ASP A 290 6.82 13.52 5.76
N VAL A 291 5.81 14.28 6.17
CA VAL A 291 4.89 13.86 7.25
C VAL A 291 3.85 12.88 6.69
N VAL A 292 3.90 11.65 7.16
CA VAL A 292 3.03 10.56 6.72
C VAL A 292 2.11 10.12 7.85
N THR A 293 0.83 9.95 7.56
CA THR A 293 -0.10 9.24 8.47
C THR A 293 -0.25 7.77 8.11
N THR A 294 -0.41 6.91 9.12
CA THR A 294 -0.85 5.53 8.92
C THR A 294 -1.97 5.17 9.88
N PRO A 295 -2.93 4.31 9.45
CA PRO A 295 -3.94 3.82 10.36
C PRO A 295 -3.33 2.96 11.47
N LEU A 296 -4.14 2.72 12.51
CA LEU A 296 -3.91 1.72 13.53
C LEU A 296 -3.89 0.35 12.86
N SER A 297 -2.82 -0.41 13.06
CA SER A 297 -2.62 -1.65 12.35
C SER A 297 -3.14 -2.85 13.15
N HIS A 298 -3.86 -3.75 12.47
CA HIS A 298 -4.05 -5.12 12.94
C HIS A 298 -2.70 -5.85 13.06
N ASP A 299 -2.64 -6.92 13.85
CA ASP A 299 -1.44 -7.69 14.16
C ASP A 299 -0.35 -6.84 14.82
N THR A 300 -0.78 -5.78 15.51
CA THR A 300 0.08 -4.92 16.33
C THR A 300 -0.64 -4.57 17.62
N LYS A 301 0.09 -4.05 18.61
CA LYS A 301 -0.50 -3.56 19.87
C LYS A 301 -1.56 -2.47 19.67
N GLN A 302 -1.64 -1.86 18.49
CA GLN A 302 -2.62 -0.81 18.17
C GLN A 302 -4.03 -1.35 17.95
N GLU A 303 -4.20 -2.64 17.68
CA GLU A 303 -5.53 -3.23 17.41
C GLU A 303 -6.47 -3.20 18.61
N ILE A 304 -5.94 -3.11 19.83
CA ILE A 304 -6.69 -3.01 21.09
C ILE A 304 -6.93 -1.56 21.54
N SER A 305 -6.83 -0.58 20.64
CA SER A 305 -6.88 0.84 20.99
C SER A 305 -8.26 1.36 21.42
N THR A 306 -9.34 0.65 21.08
CA THR A 306 -10.72 1.02 21.43
C THR A 306 -11.34 -0.01 22.38
N PRO A 307 -11.07 0.09 23.69
CA PRO A 307 -11.57 -0.88 24.66
C PRO A 307 -13.11 -0.89 24.70
N TYR A 308 -13.68 -2.08 24.87
CA TYR A 308 -15.13 -2.32 24.94
C TYR A 308 -15.94 -1.87 23.70
N GLY A 309 -15.29 -1.51 22.59
CA GLY A 309 -15.96 -1.01 21.39
C GLY A 309 -16.62 0.36 21.57
N VAL A 310 -16.29 1.11 22.63
CA VAL A 310 -16.87 2.44 22.87
C VAL A 310 -16.15 3.47 22.02
N VAL A 311 -16.84 3.98 21.00
CA VAL A 311 -16.28 4.93 20.03
C VAL A 311 -16.30 6.35 20.59
N LYS A 312 -15.12 6.94 20.81
CA LYS A 312 -14.95 8.33 21.22
C LYS A 312 -14.19 9.13 20.17
N ASP A 313 -14.68 10.33 19.90
CA ASP A 313 -14.16 11.24 18.89
C ASP A 313 -13.34 12.39 19.50
N TRP A 314 -12.04 12.37 19.26
CA TRP A 314 -11.14 13.40 19.76
C TRP A 314 -11.39 14.77 19.14
N SER A 315 -11.92 14.83 17.91
CA SER A 315 -12.21 16.09 17.22
C SER A 315 -13.41 16.83 17.83
N LYS A 316 -14.24 16.10 18.60
CA LYS A 316 -15.38 16.59 19.39
C LYS A 316 -15.03 16.76 20.87
N GLY A 317 -13.78 16.52 21.28
CA GLY A 317 -13.32 16.62 22.66
C GLY A 317 -13.75 15.46 23.57
N GLU A 318 -14.25 14.36 23.02
CA GLU A 318 -14.73 13.21 23.79
C GLU A 318 -13.58 12.39 24.42
N ILE A 319 -12.38 12.50 23.84
CA ILE A 319 -11.15 11.83 24.28
C ILE A 319 -9.93 12.63 23.82
N GLU A 320 -8.79 12.45 24.49
CA GLU A 320 -7.52 13.00 24.03
C GLU A 320 -7.12 12.43 22.66
N ALA A 321 -6.65 13.29 21.76
CA ALA A 321 -6.06 12.92 20.48
C ALA A 321 -4.61 12.42 20.67
N VAL A 322 -4.41 11.11 20.62
CA VAL A 322 -3.13 10.42 20.84
C VAL A 322 -2.77 9.67 19.56
N PRO A 323 -1.71 10.09 18.83
CA PRO A 323 -1.26 9.40 17.62
C PRO A 323 -1.00 7.92 17.87
N GLY A 324 -1.50 7.06 16.98
CA GLY A 324 -1.33 5.61 17.12
C GLY A 324 -2.22 4.95 18.16
N ARG A 325 -3.23 5.66 18.66
CA ARG A 325 -4.23 5.12 19.60
C ARG A 325 -5.65 5.64 19.35
N THR A 326 -5.85 6.94 19.37
CA THR A 326 -7.18 7.56 19.16
C THR A 326 -7.24 8.39 17.87
N MET A 327 -6.11 8.52 17.18
CA MET A 327 -5.97 9.12 15.86
C MET A 327 -4.88 8.36 15.07
N PRO A 328 -4.69 8.59 13.75
CA PRO A 328 -3.63 7.96 12.97
C PRO A 328 -2.24 8.13 13.61
N ASN A 329 -1.34 7.20 13.32
CA ASN A 329 0.09 7.41 13.58
C ASN A 329 0.60 8.55 12.69
N PHE A 330 1.59 9.29 13.17
CA PHE A 330 2.33 10.27 12.37
C PHE A 330 3.81 9.90 12.38
N ALA A 331 4.44 9.87 11.22
CA ALA A 331 5.85 9.57 11.05
C ALA A 331 6.50 10.55 10.07
N ILE A 332 7.79 10.82 10.26
CA ILE A 332 8.60 11.50 9.25
C ILE A 332 9.29 10.45 8.40
N VAL A 333 9.16 10.58 7.09
CA VAL A 333 9.89 9.79 6.10
C VAL A 333 10.83 10.71 5.34
N GLU A 334 12.13 10.47 5.44
CA GLU A 334 13.11 11.23 4.67
C GLU A 334 13.14 10.75 3.21
N ARG A 335 13.05 11.70 2.28
CA ARG A 335 12.97 11.44 0.84
C ARG A 335 13.96 12.31 0.10
N ASP A 336 15.00 11.66 -0.41
CA ASP A 336 15.82 12.22 -1.48
C ASP A 336 15.27 11.74 -2.83
N TYR A 337 14.55 12.62 -3.51
CA TYR A 337 13.90 12.34 -4.80
C TYR A 337 14.92 12.13 -5.93
N THR A 338 16.14 12.68 -5.79
CA THR A 338 17.23 12.51 -6.76
C THR A 338 17.82 11.10 -6.75
N LYS A 339 17.50 10.31 -5.72
CA LYS A 339 18.03 8.94 -5.50
C LYS A 339 17.01 7.84 -5.74
N ILE A 340 15.79 8.16 -6.21
CA ILE A 340 14.74 7.16 -6.45
C ILE A 340 15.21 6.03 -7.37
N TYR A 341 15.83 6.34 -8.50
CA TYR A 341 16.37 5.32 -9.40
C TYR A 341 17.41 4.43 -8.71
N ASP A 342 18.37 5.04 -8.01
CA ASP A 342 19.44 4.32 -7.35
C ASP A 342 18.90 3.37 -6.27
N LYS A 343 17.88 3.81 -5.53
CA LYS A 343 17.14 2.98 -4.57
C LYS A 343 16.32 1.89 -5.27
N TYR A 344 15.66 2.20 -6.38
CA TYR A 344 14.83 1.23 -7.13
C TYR A 344 15.62 0.02 -7.63
N VAL A 345 16.88 0.23 -8.03
CA VAL A 345 17.74 -0.83 -8.59
C VAL A 345 18.63 -1.52 -7.55
N THR A 346 18.42 -1.24 -6.26
CA THR A 346 19.29 -1.69 -5.17
C THR A 346 18.48 -2.14 -3.97
N LEU A 347 18.77 -3.31 -3.42
CA LEU A 347 18.14 -3.75 -2.18
C LEU A 347 18.67 -2.91 -1.00
N GLY A 348 17.76 -2.28 -0.28
CA GLY A 348 18.06 -1.21 0.67
C GLY A 348 18.68 -1.67 2.00
N PRO A 349 19.36 -0.74 2.70
CA PRO A 349 20.18 -1.04 3.88
C PRO A 349 19.38 -1.34 5.15
N VAL A 350 18.07 -1.10 5.18
CA VAL A 350 17.26 -1.45 6.37
C VAL A 350 17.38 -2.93 6.69
N LEU A 351 17.56 -3.78 5.67
CA LEU A 351 17.67 -5.24 5.84
C LEU A 351 19.01 -5.70 6.44
N GLU A 352 20.03 -4.83 6.52
CA GLU A 352 21.33 -5.16 7.12
C GLU A 352 21.18 -5.44 8.63
N LYS A 353 20.27 -4.73 9.30
CA LYS A 353 20.07 -4.81 10.76
C LYS A 353 18.61 -4.87 11.18
N GLY A 354 17.70 -4.54 10.28
CA GLY A 354 16.27 -4.51 10.52
C GLY A 354 15.63 -5.90 10.48
N LYS A 355 14.31 -5.89 10.67
CA LYS A 355 13.47 -7.08 10.59
C LYS A 355 12.53 -6.98 9.39
N VAL A 356 12.17 -8.13 8.85
CA VAL A 356 11.00 -8.29 7.99
C VAL A 356 9.92 -9.05 8.76
N GLY A 357 8.67 -8.98 8.30
CA GLY A 357 7.58 -9.66 8.99
C GLY A 357 6.23 -9.47 8.30
N ALA A 358 5.29 -10.32 8.69
CA ALA A 358 3.87 -10.29 8.34
C ALA A 358 3.08 -11.03 9.43
N HIS A 359 1.78 -10.78 9.55
CA HIS A 359 0.88 -11.53 10.44
C HIS A 359 1.37 -11.65 11.90
N GLY A 360 1.87 -10.55 12.46
CA GLY A 360 2.25 -10.46 13.88
C GLY A 360 3.63 -11.01 14.23
N VAL A 361 4.35 -11.64 13.28
CA VAL A 361 5.71 -12.15 13.50
C VAL A 361 6.77 -11.27 12.83
N SER A 362 7.97 -11.18 13.42
CA SER A 362 9.07 -10.39 12.85
C SER A 362 10.46 -10.94 13.15
N PHE A 363 11.30 -11.08 12.12
CA PHE A 363 12.62 -11.71 12.23
C PHE A 363 13.70 -11.00 11.40
N GLY A 364 14.95 -11.13 11.83
CA GLY A 364 16.10 -10.50 11.16
C GLY A 364 16.60 -11.30 9.96
N VAL A 365 16.96 -10.60 8.88
CA VAL A 365 17.38 -11.17 7.58
C VAL A 365 18.82 -10.81 7.19
N SER A 366 19.63 -10.33 8.12
CA SER A 366 21.00 -9.84 7.85
C SER A 366 21.87 -10.85 7.11
N GLU A 367 21.80 -12.14 7.47
CA GLU A 367 22.55 -13.20 6.79
C GLU A 367 22.08 -13.38 5.34
N GLN A 368 20.78 -13.37 5.10
CA GLN A 368 20.21 -13.49 3.76
C GLN A 368 20.56 -12.27 2.91
N TYR A 369 20.62 -11.08 3.51
CA TYR A 369 21.09 -9.88 2.84
C TYR A 369 22.56 -9.97 2.42
N GLU A 370 23.45 -10.49 3.27
CA GLU A 370 24.85 -10.74 2.91
C GLU A 370 25.00 -11.83 1.83
N GLU A 371 24.21 -12.90 1.90
CA GLU A 371 24.16 -13.93 0.85
C GLU A 371 23.76 -13.33 -0.49
N LEU A 372 22.76 -12.44 -0.50
CA LEU A 372 22.29 -11.76 -1.71
C LEU A 372 23.35 -10.87 -2.37
N LYS A 373 24.29 -10.30 -1.61
CA LYS A 373 25.43 -9.57 -2.21
C LYS A 373 26.29 -10.48 -3.08
N SER A 374 26.49 -11.73 -2.65
CA SER A 374 27.25 -12.72 -3.41
C SER A 374 26.42 -13.30 -4.57
N MET A 375 25.13 -13.54 -4.37
CA MET A 375 24.25 -14.15 -5.36
C MET A 375 23.89 -13.21 -6.50
N LEU A 376 23.55 -11.95 -6.20
CA LEU A 376 23.08 -10.97 -7.19
C LEU A 376 24.20 -10.06 -7.70
N GLY A 377 25.35 -10.08 -7.02
CA GLY A 377 26.38 -9.08 -7.15
C GLY A 377 26.01 -7.75 -6.46
N THR A 378 27.01 -6.88 -6.33
CA THR A 378 26.83 -5.54 -5.76
C THR A 378 27.18 -4.46 -6.76
N TRP A 379 26.73 -3.23 -6.50
CA TRP A 379 27.20 -2.06 -7.24
C TRP A 379 28.61 -1.68 -6.81
N SER A 380 29.53 -1.59 -7.78
CA SER A 380 30.92 -1.16 -7.60
C SER A 380 31.10 0.35 -7.82
N ASP A 381 30.19 1.16 -7.27
CA ASP A 381 30.27 2.60 -7.39
C ASP A 381 31.54 3.10 -6.66
N THR A 382 32.37 3.90 -7.34
CA THR A 382 33.64 4.41 -6.80
C THR A 382 33.47 5.60 -5.86
N ASN A 383 32.23 6.06 -5.67
CA ASN A 383 31.88 7.12 -4.74
C ASN A 383 31.34 6.49 -3.46
N ASP A 384 32.05 6.68 -2.35
CA ASP A 384 31.68 6.17 -1.03
C ASP A 384 30.32 6.71 -0.54
N ASP A 385 29.89 7.88 -1.04
CA ASP A 385 28.58 8.46 -0.75
C ASP A 385 27.43 7.90 -1.62
N SER A 386 27.72 6.94 -2.51
CA SER A 386 26.67 6.31 -3.32
C SER A 386 25.75 5.48 -2.43
N VAL A 387 24.44 5.77 -2.53
CA VAL A 387 23.40 4.95 -1.89
C VAL A 387 23.40 3.51 -2.42
N ARG A 388 24.05 3.20 -3.54
CA ARG A 388 24.10 1.83 -4.05
C ARG A 388 25.34 1.04 -3.64
N ALA A 389 26.41 1.72 -3.22
CA ALA A 389 27.72 1.13 -3.02
C ALA A 389 27.65 -0.10 -2.10
N ASN A 390 28.22 -1.22 -2.54
CA ASN A 390 28.30 -2.48 -1.79
C ASN A 390 26.94 -3.08 -1.36
N ARG A 391 25.85 -2.76 -2.07
CA ARG A 391 24.51 -3.31 -1.80
C ARG A 391 24.04 -4.24 -2.92
N PRO A 392 23.18 -5.24 -2.61
CA PRO A 392 22.69 -6.20 -3.59
C PRO A 392 21.98 -5.52 -4.76
N ARG A 393 22.28 -5.98 -5.97
CA ARG A 393 21.67 -5.47 -7.21
C ARG A 393 20.32 -6.09 -7.47
N ILE A 394 19.28 -5.27 -7.62
CA ILE A 394 17.93 -5.70 -8.04
C ILE A 394 17.50 -4.99 -9.33
N ASP A 395 18.45 -4.66 -10.22
CA ASP A 395 18.18 -3.94 -11.47
C ASP A 395 17.39 -4.73 -12.51
N THR A 396 17.24 -6.05 -12.34
CA THR A 396 16.45 -6.92 -13.21
C THR A 396 15.32 -7.59 -12.45
N ALA A 397 14.20 -7.88 -13.11
CA ALA A 397 13.07 -8.58 -12.49
C ALA A 397 13.45 -9.97 -11.94
N ARG A 398 14.44 -10.63 -12.55
CA ARG A 398 15.00 -11.89 -12.04
C ARG A 398 15.71 -11.71 -10.69
N ASN A 399 16.56 -10.69 -10.58
CA ASN A 399 17.23 -10.39 -9.31
C ASN A 399 16.24 -9.99 -8.21
N VAL A 400 15.18 -9.25 -8.58
CA VAL A 400 14.06 -8.95 -7.67
C VAL A 400 13.40 -10.24 -7.18
N ALA A 401 13.12 -11.18 -8.08
CA ALA A 401 12.52 -12.46 -7.72
C ALA A 401 13.41 -13.27 -6.77
N ASP A 402 14.71 -13.38 -7.05
CA ASP A 402 15.65 -14.05 -6.14
C ASP A 402 15.73 -13.34 -4.78
N ALA A 403 15.74 -12.01 -4.74
CA ALA A 403 15.66 -11.26 -3.48
C ALA A 403 14.39 -11.62 -2.70
N ILE A 404 13.20 -11.54 -3.31
CA ILE A 404 11.91 -11.89 -2.69
C ILE A 404 11.94 -13.29 -2.08
N LEU A 405 12.44 -14.28 -2.83
CA LEU A 405 12.51 -15.67 -2.37
C LEU A 405 13.50 -15.83 -1.20
N SER A 406 14.65 -15.14 -1.24
CA SER A 406 15.68 -15.27 -0.22
C SER A 406 15.30 -14.65 1.13
N ILE A 407 14.50 -13.59 1.15
CA ILE A 407 14.12 -12.87 2.39
C ILE A 407 12.71 -13.18 2.90
N SER A 408 12.03 -14.21 2.37
CA SER A 408 10.73 -14.66 2.87
C SER A 408 10.80 -16.01 3.60
N SER A 409 10.00 -16.15 4.66
CA SER A 409 9.93 -17.37 5.48
C SER A 409 9.34 -18.55 4.70
N ALA A 410 8.46 -18.30 3.73
CA ALA A 410 7.84 -19.35 2.92
C ALA A 410 8.84 -20.06 2.00
N THR A 411 9.93 -19.38 1.62
CA THR A 411 10.86 -19.86 0.58
C THR A 411 12.29 -20.05 1.08
N ASN A 412 12.53 -19.75 2.36
CA ASN A 412 13.82 -19.92 3.02
C ASN A 412 13.61 -20.57 4.39
N GLY A 413 14.01 -21.84 4.51
CA GLY A 413 13.79 -22.66 5.70
C GLY A 413 14.40 -22.07 6.97
N LYS A 414 15.54 -21.37 6.87
CA LYS A 414 16.16 -20.71 8.03
C LYS A 414 15.33 -19.52 8.51
N LEU A 415 14.68 -18.81 7.60
CA LEU A 415 13.74 -17.74 7.95
C LEU A 415 12.40 -18.30 8.45
N SER A 416 11.94 -19.43 7.91
CA SER A 416 10.79 -20.18 8.45
C SER A 416 10.99 -20.53 9.92
N GLN A 417 12.16 -21.08 10.26
CA GLN A 417 12.54 -21.38 11.64
C GLN A 417 12.50 -20.14 12.54
N LYS A 418 13.11 -19.02 12.11
CA LYS A 418 13.07 -17.75 12.86
C LYS A 418 11.66 -17.19 13.03
N SER A 419 10.80 -17.35 12.03
CA SER A 419 9.41 -16.92 12.08
C SER A 419 8.63 -17.69 13.14
N TYR A 420 8.83 -19.01 13.23
CA TYR A 420 8.20 -19.81 14.27
C TYR A 420 8.80 -19.55 15.65
N GLU A 421 10.11 -19.34 15.78
CA GLU A 421 10.75 -18.92 17.05
C GLU A 421 10.12 -17.66 17.63
N ASP A 422 9.89 -16.63 16.81
CA ASP A 422 9.22 -15.40 17.23
C ASP A 422 7.78 -15.68 17.70
N LEU A 423 7.06 -16.59 17.02
CA LEU A 423 5.71 -17.01 17.43
C LEU A 423 5.70 -17.87 18.71
N GLU A 424 6.71 -18.71 18.93
CA GLU A 424 6.88 -19.46 20.19
C GLU A 424 7.06 -18.50 21.36
N GLU A 425 7.85 -17.43 21.20
CA GLU A 425 8.05 -16.41 22.25
C GLU A 425 6.73 -15.71 22.61
N GLN A 426 5.89 -15.43 21.60
CA GLN A 426 4.59 -14.78 21.81
C GLN A 426 3.55 -15.71 22.45
N THR A 427 3.53 -16.99 22.08
CA THR A 427 2.47 -17.94 22.46
C THR A 427 2.84 -18.84 23.64
N GLY A 428 4.13 -19.04 23.89
CA GLY A 428 4.65 -20.02 24.85
C GLY A 428 4.52 -21.48 24.40
N MET A 429 4.08 -21.74 23.17
CA MET A 429 3.95 -23.09 22.61
C MET A 429 5.17 -23.47 21.75
N PRO A 430 5.62 -24.73 21.74
CA PRO A 430 6.58 -25.22 20.75
C PRO A 430 5.94 -25.25 19.35
N LEU A 431 6.56 -24.57 18.39
CA LEU A 431 6.12 -24.38 17.00
C LEU A 431 7.28 -24.45 15.99
N LYS A 432 8.53 -24.27 16.42
CA LYS A 432 9.71 -24.32 15.54
C LYS A 432 9.88 -25.71 14.91
N ASP A 433 9.41 -26.76 15.56
CA ASP A 433 9.40 -28.12 15.04
C ASP A 433 8.66 -28.25 13.70
N ILE A 434 7.63 -27.43 13.45
CA ILE A 434 6.78 -27.45 12.24
C ILE A 434 7.60 -27.35 10.95
N SER A 435 8.65 -26.52 10.89
CA SER A 435 9.49 -26.33 9.70
C SER A 435 10.90 -26.92 9.82
N SER A 436 11.17 -27.69 10.88
CA SER A 436 12.53 -28.12 11.24
C SER A 436 13.19 -29.03 10.19
N GLU A 437 12.43 -29.94 9.58
CA GLU A 437 12.92 -30.86 8.53
C GLU A 437 13.32 -30.12 7.24
N ARG A 438 12.79 -28.91 7.03
CA ARG A 438 13.04 -28.08 5.84
C ARG A 438 13.96 -26.89 6.15
N ALA A 439 14.58 -26.84 7.33
CA ALA A 439 15.38 -25.69 7.78
C ALA A 439 16.56 -25.31 6.85
N ALA A 440 17.09 -26.27 6.08
CA ALA A 440 18.18 -26.05 5.13
C ALA A 440 17.70 -25.59 3.73
N GLU A 441 16.39 -25.58 3.48
CA GLU A 441 15.84 -25.29 2.16
C GLU A 441 16.00 -23.81 1.78
N LYS A 442 16.43 -23.57 0.55
CA LYS A 442 16.53 -22.23 -0.04
C LYS A 442 16.04 -22.31 -1.48
N ILE A 443 14.87 -21.73 -1.74
CA ILE A 443 14.29 -21.72 -3.07
C ILE A 443 14.85 -20.51 -3.83
N SER A 444 15.47 -20.76 -4.98
CA SER A 444 15.92 -19.72 -5.92
C SER A 444 15.06 -19.69 -7.19
N PHE A 445 15.17 -18.60 -7.95
CA PHE A 445 14.51 -18.48 -9.25
C PHE A 445 14.94 -19.59 -10.23
N LEU A 446 16.21 -20.02 -10.16
CA LEU A 446 16.72 -21.14 -10.95
C LEU A 446 16.05 -22.46 -10.54
N ASN A 447 15.83 -22.69 -9.24
CA ASN A 447 15.17 -23.92 -8.79
C ASN A 447 13.74 -24.03 -9.34
N ILE A 448 12.96 -22.95 -9.23
CA ILE A 448 11.55 -22.94 -9.67
C ILE A 448 11.42 -22.94 -11.20
N THR A 449 12.45 -22.47 -11.93
CA THR A 449 12.51 -22.57 -13.39
C THR A 449 12.65 -24.01 -13.85
N SER A 450 13.49 -24.80 -13.18
CA SER A 450 13.65 -26.22 -13.51
C SER A 450 12.40 -27.03 -13.16
N GLN A 451 11.77 -26.73 -12.04
CA GLN A 451 10.54 -27.38 -11.59
C GLN A 451 9.88 -26.52 -10.49
N PRO A 452 8.55 -26.29 -10.52
CA PRO A 452 7.84 -25.63 -9.42
C PRO A 452 8.21 -26.22 -8.06
N ARG A 453 8.34 -25.36 -7.04
CA ARG A 453 8.73 -25.77 -5.68
C ARG A 453 7.59 -25.56 -4.72
N GLU A 454 7.34 -26.57 -3.91
CA GLU A 454 6.39 -26.52 -2.82
C GLU A 454 6.96 -25.61 -1.72
N VAL A 455 6.13 -24.71 -1.17
CA VAL A 455 6.51 -23.80 -0.09
C VAL A 455 5.74 -24.10 1.18
#